data_AF-A0A8J2HUP8-F1
#
_entry.id   AF-A0A8J2HUP8-F1
#
_cell.length_a   1.000
_cell.length_b   1.000
_cell.length_c   1.000
_cell.angle_alpha   90.00
_cell.angle_beta   90.00
_cell.angle_gamma   90.00
#
_symmetry.space_group_name_H-M   'P 1'
#
loop_
_entity.id
_entity.type
_entity.pdbx_description
1 polymer ?
#
loop_
_entity_poly.entity_id
_entity_poly.type
_entity_poly.pdbx_seq_one_letter_code
_entity_poly.pdbx_strand_id
1 'polypeptide(L)'
;GVEKTSFGQLPKPIISQHGFQGCLASFELSGQSVDLITDAIVTSSLVETGCFEYDSLHSTRKCHHEICSNRGRCIQRPDTFMCDCDMTTFRGPTCNDEAIAYEFSSGKGIISYILPNGHKSKPTRDMIAVGFMTSINDAVLLRIESSRSNGYLEIEIVRNNLNNIFHVVDYSYSFEYSFVG
;
A
#
# COMPACT_ATOMS: atom_id res chain seq x y z
N GLY A 1 -24.80 11.00 -3.17
CA GLY A 1 -24.15 9.71 -3.48
C GLY A 1 -25.10 8.57 -3.17
N VAL A 2 -24.75 7.33 -3.52
CA VAL A 2 -25.53 6.14 -3.15
C VAL A 2 -25.00 5.59 -1.82
N GLU A 3 -25.90 5.21 -0.91
CA GLU A 3 -25.57 4.57 0.37
C GLU A 3 -24.83 3.24 0.14
N LYS A 4 -23.90 2.89 1.03
CA LYS A 4 -23.07 1.68 0.89
C LYS A 4 -23.91 0.40 0.78
N THR A 5 -25.04 0.35 1.49
CA THR A 5 -25.98 -0.78 1.48
C THR A 5 -26.67 -0.99 0.13
N SER A 6 -26.67 0.03 -0.73
CA SER A 6 -27.36 0.02 -2.02
C SER A 6 -26.43 -0.28 -3.20
N PHE A 7 -25.13 -0.46 -3.00
CA PHE A 7 -24.19 -0.78 -4.09
C PHE A 7 -24.54 -2.08 -4.82
N GLY A 8 -25.10 -3.07 -4.13
CA GLY A 8 -25.56 -4.33 -4.74
C GLY A 8 -26.80 -4.17 -5.64
N GLN A 9 -27.46 -3.01 -5.63
CA GLN A 9 -28.65 -2.71 -6.43
C GLN A 9 -28.35 -1.81 -7.64
N LEU A 10 -27.08 -1.44 -7.84
CA LEU A 10 -26.69 -0.61 -8.96
C LEU A 10 -26.91 -1.34 -10.30
N PRO A 11 -27.28 -0.62 -11.37
CA PRO A 11 -27.35 -1.18 -12.71
C PRO A 11 -26.11 -1.99 -13.08
N LYS A 12 -26.29 -3.18 -13.67
CA LYS A 12 -25.22 -4.12 -14.03
C LYS A 12 -24.01 -3.54 -14.77
N PRO A 13 -24.13 -2.49 -15.62
CA PRO A 13 -22.96 -1.87 -16.25
C PRO A 13 -22.00 -1.18 -15.26
N ILE A 14 -22.46 -0.87 -14.05
CA ILE A 14 -21.65 -0.19 -13.03
C ILE A 14 -20.88 -1.24 -12.24
N ILE A 15 -19.55 -1.20 -12.37
CA ILE A 15 -18.63 -2.13 -11.69
C ILE A 15 -18.10 -1.60 -10.36
N SER A 16 -18.25 -0.30 -10.08
CA SER A 16 -17.74 0.29 -8.84
C SER A 16 -18.57 -0.18 -7.65
N GLN A 17 -17.90 -0.67 -6.61
CA GLN A 17 -18.50 -1.05 -5.33
C GLN A 17 -18.10 -0.11 -4.18
N HIS A 18 -17.55 1.06 -4.51
CA HIS A 18 -17.16 2.08 -3.54
C HIS A 18 -17.43 3.48 -4.08
N GLY A 19 -17.58 4.44 -3.17
CA GLY A 19 -17.68 5.86 -3.51
C GLY A 19 -16.33 6.43 -3.93
N PHE A 20 -16.35 7.57 -4.60
CA PHE A 20 -15.14 8.34 -4.91
C PHE A 20 -14.59 9.01 -3.65
N GLN A 21 -13.28 8.94 -3.46
CA GLN A 21 -12.53 9.70 -2.44
C GLN A 21 -11.36 10.37 -3.13
N GLY A 22 -11.31 11.69 -3.05
CA GLY A 22 -10.30 12.51 -3.73
C GLY A 22 -10.84 13.91 -4.00
N CYS A 23 -10.12 14.65 -4.83
CA CYS A 23 -10.51 16.01 -5.20
C CYS A 23 -11.12 16.05 -6.60
N LEU A 24 -12.16 16.87 -6.75
CA LEU A 24 -12.73 17.24 -8.05
C LEU A 24 -12.49 18.73 -8.26
N ALA A 25 -12.18 19.12 -9.50
CA ALA A 25 -11.99 20.51 -9.90
C ALA A 25 -12.58 20.71 -11.29
N SER A 26 -12.90 21.96 -11.63
CA SER A 26 -13.44 22.35 -12.94
C SER A 26 -14.66 21.53 -13.36
N PHE A 27 -15.60 21.34 -12.42
CA PHE A 27 -16.78 20.52 -12.64
C PHE A 27 -17.85 21.31 -13.41
N GLU A 28 -18.27 20.76 -14.55
CA GLU A 28 -19.32 21.33 -15.38
C GLU A 28 -20.43 20.30 -15.63
N LEU A 29 -21.68 20.72 -15.43
CA LEU A 29 -22.86 19.93 -15.74
C LEU A 29 -23.65 20.63 -16.83
N SER A 30 -23.79 19.97 -17.99
CA SER A 30 -24.49 20.52 -19.16
C SER A 30 -23.96 21.89 -19.61
N GLY A 31 -22.65 22.13 -19.44
CA GLY A 31 -21.98 23.39 -19.80
C GLY A 31 -22.12 24.51 -18.77
N GLN A 32 -22.72 24.24 -17.60
CA GLN A 32 -22.76 25.18 -16.49
C GLN A 32 -21.75 24.77 -15.41
N SER A 33 -20.96 25.74 -14.93
CA SER A 33 -20.13 25.53 -13.74
C SER A 33 -21.01 25.49 -12.50
N VAL A 34 -20.86 24.42 -11.70
CA VAL A 34 -21.66 24.15 -10.50
C VAL A 34 -20.73 24.10 -9.30
N ASP A 35 -21.10 24.75 -8.21
CA ASP A 35 -20.39 24.67 -6.94
C ASP A 35 -20.89 23.44 -6.15
N LEU A 36 -20.05 22.41 -6.07
CA LEU A 36 -20.38 21.14 -5.44
C LEU A 36 -20.72 21.23 -3.93
N ILE A 37 -20.45 22.36 -3.29
CA ILE A 37 -20.70 22.57 -1.86
C ILE A 37 -21.95 23.42 -1.66
N THR A 38 -22.05 24.54 -2.38
CA THR A 38 -23.16 25.48 -2.19
C THR A 38 -24.42 25.09 -2.96
N ASP A 39 -24.29 24.45 -4.13
CA ASP A 39 -25.43 24.02 -4.95
C ASP A 39 -25.95 22.61 -4.57
N ALA A 40 -25.32 21.96 -3.59
CA ALA A 40 -25.70 20.60 -3.16
C ALA A 40 -27.02 20.59 -2.40
N ILE A 41 -28.00 19.83 -2.90
CA ILE A 41 -29.30 19.60 -2.22
C ILE A 41 -29.12 18.83 -0.91
N VAL A 42 -28.17 17.88 -0.88
CA VAL A 42 -27.80 17.11 0.31
C VAL A 42 -26.32 17.33 0.56
N THR A 43 -26.01 18.08 1.61
CA THR A 43 -24.64 18.37 2.01
C THR A 43 -24.05 17.20 2.80
N SER A 44 -22.72 17.08 2.76
CA SER A 44 -21.97 16.07 3.51
C SER A 44 -20.85 16.77 4.25
N SER A 45 -20.68 16.46 5.54
CA SER A 45 -19.57 16.97 6.35
C SER A 45 -18.20 16.42 5.93
N LEU A 46 -18.16 15.46 4.99
CA LEU A 46 -16.95 14.87 4.45
C LEU A 46 -16.46 15.57 3.17
N VAL A 47 -17.15 16.62 2.72
CA VAL A 47 -16.79 17.41 1.55
C VAL A 47 -16.38 18.80 2.01
N GLU A 48 -15.15 19.19 1.68
CA GLU A 48 -14.58 20.48 2.06
C GLU A 48 -14.14 21.27 0.82
N THR A 49 -14.12 22.60 0.94
CA THR A 49 -13.60 23.48 -0.11
C THR A 49 -12.11 23.27 -0.28
N GLY A 50 -11.65 23.19 -1.53
CA GLY A 50 -10.24 23.06 -1.85
C GLY A 50 -9.75 21.60 -1.87
N CYS A 51 -8.58 21.41 -2.46
CA CYS A 51 -7.85 20.14 -2.42
C CYS A 51 -6.63 20.33 -1.53
N PHE A 52 -6.87 20.41 -0.22
CA PHE A 52 -5.79 20.55 0.75
C PHE A 52 -5.16 19.18 1.01
N GLU A 53 -4.31 18.74 0.10
CA GLU A 53 -3.40 17.65 0.38
C GLU A 53 -2.28 18.19 1.27
N TYR A 54 -2.51 18.25 2.60
CA TYR A 54 -1.49 18.51 3.64
C TYR A 54 -0.53 19.71 3.44
N ASP A 55 -0.81 20.65 2.52
CA ASP A 55 0.05 21.81 2.19
C ASP A 55 0.06 22.89 3.30
N SER A 56 -0.71 22.69 4.37
CA SER A 56 -0.87 23.71 5.42
C SER A 56 0.02 23.52 6.65
N LEU A 57 0.73 22.38 6.78
CA LEU A 57 1.60 22.16 7.96
C LEU A 57 3.10 22.33 7.68
N HIS A 58 3.53 22.27 6.43
CA HIS A 58 4.92 22.53 6.03
C HIS A 58 4.94 23.62 4.97
N SER A 59 5.11 24.88 5.41
CA SER A 59 5.31 26.08 4.57
C SER A 59 6.50 25.98 3.59
N THR A 60 7.17 24.84 3.50
CA THR A 60 8.23 24.54 2.56
C THR A 60 7.72 23.52 1.55
N ARG A 61 7.53 23.95 0.29
CA ARG A 61 7.28 23.07 -0.87
C ARG A 61 8.45 22.12 -1.21
N LYS A 62 9.40 21.96 -0.29
CA LYS A 62 10.62 21.19 -0.47
C LYS A 62 10.68 20.03 0.51
N CYS A 63 11.22 18.92 0.06
CA CYS A 63 11.51 17.79 0.93
C CYS A 63 12.41 18.17 2.10
N HIS A 64 11.97 17.82 3.30
CA HIS A 64 12.71 17.94 4.55
C HIS A 64 12.62 16.61 5.30
N HIS A 65 13.58 16.36 6.19
CA HIS A 65 13.71 15.07 6.86
C HIS A 65 12.54 14.73 7.81
N GLU A 66 11.78 15.74 8.23
CA GLU A 66 10.65 15.59 9.17
C GLU A 66 9.30 15.38 8.48
N ILE A 67 9.23 15.51 7.14
CA ILE A 67 7.98 15.40 6.38
C ILE A 67 7.47 13.95 6.34
N CYS A 68 8.38 13.00 6.14
CA CYS A 68 8.04 11.57 6.06
C CYS A 68 8.48 10.88 7.34
N SER A 69 7.53 10.31 8.06
CA SER A 69 7.77 9.54 9.28
C SER A 69 8.31 8.15 8.97
N ASN A 70 8.74 7.41 10.00
CA ASN A 70 9.13 5.99 9.91
C ASN A 70 10.16 5.67 8.82
N ARG A 71 11.06 6.61 8.55
CA ARG A 71 12.10 6.53 7.50
C ARG A 71 11.54 6.43 6.08
N GLY A 72 10.30 6.88 5.86
CA GLY A 72 9.73 7.08 4.53
C GLY A 72 10.59 8.03 3.70
N ARG A 73 10.66 7.78 2.40
CA ARG A 73 11.49 8.58 1.50
C ARG A 73 10.70 9.77 0.98
N CYS A 74 11.14 10.98 1.30
CA CYS A 74 10.56 12.16 0.68
C CYS A 74 11.02 12.28 -0.79
N ILE A 75 10.05 12.39 -1.70
CA ILE A 75 10.25 12.57 -3.13
C ILE A 75 9.79 13.97 -3.51
N GLN A 76 10.72 14.78 -4.01
CA GLN A 76 10.43 16.12 -4.50
C GLN A 76 9.62 16.04 -5.82
N ARG A 77 8.53 16.78 -5.89
CA ARG A 77 7.79 17.09 -7.14
C ARG A 77 7.96 18.57 -7.49
N PRO A 78 7.62 18.99 -8.73
CA PRO A 78 7.78 20.39 -9.14
C PRO A 78 7.06 21.39 -8.22
N ASP A 79 5.83 21.06 -7.80
CA ASP A 79 4.99 21.96 -7.01
C ASP A 79 4.60 21.40 -5.63
N THR A 80 5.10 20.23 -5.26
CA THR A 80 4.75 19.53 -4.01
C THR A 80 5.83 18.53 -3.60
N PHE A 81 5.59 17.77 -2.54
CA PHE A 81 6.34 16.58 -2.16
C PHE A 81 5.41 15.37 -2.05
N MET A 82 5.99 14.17 -2.01
CA MET A 82 5.26 12.95 -1.71
C MET A 82 6.15 12.04 -0.89
N CYS A 83 5.58 11.31 0.07
CA CYS A 83 6.31 10.27 0.79
C CYS A 83 6.13 8.91 0.11
N ASP A 84 7.25 8.27 -0.19
CA ASP A 84 7.30 6.87 -0.57
C ASP A 84 7.46 6.02 0.71
N CYS A 85 6.42 5.26 1.01
CA CYS A 85 6.29 4.44 2.20
C CYS A 85 6.56 2.95 1.92
N ASP A 86 6.93 2.55 0.70
CA ASP A 86 6.99 1.14 0.28
C ASP A 86 8.00 0.32 1.08
N MET A 87 9.10 0.95 1.50
CA MET A 87 10.11 0.35 2.37
C MET A 87 9.90 0.63 3.86
N THR A 88 8.68 1.03 4.22
CA THR A 88 8.22 1.21 5.60
C THR A 88 7.11 0.20 5.92
N THR A 89 6.83 0.01 7.19
CA THR A 89 5.70 -0.82 7.65
C THR A 89 4.46 0.03 7.94
N PHE A 90 4.40 1.23 7.37
CA PHE A 90 3.38 2.25 7.58
C PHE A 90 2.82 2.71 6.24
N ARG A 91 1.69 3.40 6.27
CA ARG A 91 1.03 3.95 5.08
C ARG A 91 0.61 5.41 5.30
N GLY A 92 -0.16 5.92 4.36
CA GLY A 92 -0.67 7.28 4.39
C GLY A 92 0.31 8.29 3.77
N PRO A 93 -0.11 9.56 3.65
CA PRO A 93 0.63 10.58 2.91
C PRO A 93 1.99 10.94 3.52
N THR A 94 2.20 10.64 4.81
CA THR A 94 3.43 10.95 5.56
C THR A 94 4.06 9.70 6.21
N CYS A 95 3.63 8.50 5.82
CA CYS A 95 4.09 7.22 6.38
C CYS A 95 3.93 7.10 7.90
N ASN A 96 2.85 7.67 8.46
CA ASN A 96 2.57 7.62 9.90
C ASN A 96 1.31 6.81 10.25
N ASP A 97 0.50 6.45 9.26
CA ASP A 97 -0.71 5.68 9.50
C ASP A 97 -0.36 4.19 9.59
N GLU A 98 -1.04 3.48 10.48
CA GLU A 98 -0.89 2.03 10.61
C GLU A 98 -1.25 1.31 9.31
N ALA A 99 -0.32 0.49 8.81
CA ALA A 99 -0.57 -0.37 7.66
C ALA A 99 -1.58 -1.49 8.01
N ILE A 100 -2.09 -2.16 6.97
CA ILE A 100 -2.95 -3.33 7.18
C ILE A 100 -2.12 -4.42 7.88
N ALA A 101 -2.56 -4.85 9.05
CA ALA A 101 -1.93 -5.90 9.83
C ALA A 101 -2.85 -7.12 9.95
N TYR A 102 -2.25 -8.30 10.02
CA TYR A 102 -2.94 -9.56 10.28
C TYR A 102 -2.45 -10.15 11.59
N GLU A 103 -3.39 -10.64 12.40
CA GLU A 103 -3.09 -11.34 13.64
C GLU A 103 -3.18 -12.86 13.41
N PHE A 104 -2.09 -13.56 13.72
CA PHE A 104 -2.04 -15.02 13.72
C PHE A 104 -2.15 -15.50 15.17
N SER A 105 -3.34 -15.95 15.55
CA SER A 105 -3.62 -16.49 16.89
C SER A 105 -3.10 -17.92 17.04
N SER A 106 -3.45 -18.60 18.14
CA SER A 106 -2.99 -19.96 18.43
C SER A 106 -3.49 -20.96 17.38
N GLY A 107 -2.66 -21.22 16.36
CA GLY A 107 -2.95 -22.10 15.23
C GLY A 107 -1.99 -21.85 14.07
N LYS A 108 -2.03 -22.71 13.05
CA LYS A 108 -1.34 -22.45 11.78
C LYS A 108 -2.24 -21.56 10.92
N GLY A 109 -1.80 -20.35 10.62
CA GLY A 109 -2.43 -19.49 9.62
C GLY A 109 -1.43 -19.18 8.51
N ILE A 110 -1.90 -19.20 7.26
CA ILE A 110 -1.09 -18.90 6.08
C ILE A 110 -1.90 -17.95 5.21
N ILE A 111 -1.27 -16.85 4.79
CA ILE A 111 -1.79 -15.98 3.73
C ILE A 111 -0.98 -16.32 2.48
N SER A 112 -1.65 -16.81 1.44
CA SER A 112 -1.02 -17.20 0.18
C SER A 112 -1.43 -16.26 -0.95
N TYR A 113 -0.45 -15.76 -1.70
CA TYR A 113 -0.68 -15.00 -2.92
C TYR A 113 -0.01 -15.70 -4.11
N ILE A 114 -0.78 -15.94 -5.17
CA ILE A 114 -0.30 -16.57 -6.40
C ILE A 114 -0.30 -15.50 -7.50
N LEU A 115 0.87 -15.23 -8.07
CA LEU A 115 1.00 -14.28 -9.17
C LEU A 115 0.20 -14.78 -10.40
N PRO A 116 -0.68 -13.95 -10.98
CA PRO A 116 -1.42 -14.33 -12.17
C PRO A 116 -0.49 -14.55 -13.37
N ASN A 117 -0.83 -15.54 -14.20
CA ASN A 117 -0.12 -15.82 -15.44
C ASN A 117 -0.10 -14.58 -16.35
N GLY A 118 1.09 -14.15 -16.78
CA GLY A 118 1.27 -13.03 -17.72
C GLY A 118 1.79 -11.73 -17.12
N HIS A 119 1.96 -11.61 -15.80
CA HIS A 119 2.70 -10.50 -15.20
C HIS A 119 4.20 -10.69 -15.42
N LYS A 120 4.73 -9.90 -16.36
CA LYS A 120 6.13 -9.91 -16.80
C LYS A 120 6.96 -8.97 -15.93
N SER A 121 7.70 -9.51 -14.98
CA SER A 121 8.89 -8.81 -14.47
C SER A 121 9.87 -9.83 -13.91
N LYS A 122 11.05 -9.95 -14.53
CA LYS A 122 12.24 -10.48 -13.84
C LYS A 122 12.70 -9.36 -12.91
N PRO A 123 12.55 -9.46 -11.58
CA PRO A 123 13.12 -8.46 -10.71
C PRO A 123 14.64 -8.63 -10.76
N THR A 124 15.35 -7.62 -11.23
CA THR A 124 16.83 -7.62 -11.20
C THR A 124 17.35 -7.38 -9.77
N ARG A 125 16.45 -6.96 -8.86
CA ARG A 125 16.65 -6.76 -7.43
C ARG A 125 15.30 -6.83 -6.73
N ASP A 126 15.16 -7.75 -5.78
CA ASP A 126 14.00 -7.82 -4.90
C ASP A 126 14.22 -6.93 -3.66
N MET A 127 13.22 -6.12 -3.33
CA MET A 127 13.19 -5.33 -2.10
C MET A 127 11.92 -5.69 -1.34
N ILE A 128 12.06 -6.07 -0.07
CA ILE A 128 10.97 -6.55 0.77
C ILE A 128 11.03 -5.81 2.11
N ALA A 129 9.90 -5.26 2.53
CA ALA A 129 9.69 -4.69 3.85
C ALA A 129 8.51 -5.38 4.54
N VAL A 130 8.74 -5.91 5.74
CA VAL A 130 7.72 -6.58 6.56
C VAL A 130 7.84 -6.12 8.00
N GLY A 131 6.72 -5.72 8.60
CA GLY A 131 6.61 -5.43 10.03
C GLY A 131 5.91 -6.58 10.74
N PHE A 132 6.47 -7.04 11.84
CA PHE A 132 5.87 -8.08 12.67
C PHE A 132 6.19 -7.85 14.14
N MET A 133 5.37 -8.42 15.00
CA MET A 133 5.55 -8.46 16.43
C MET A 133 5.19 -9.85 16.92
N THR A 134 6.10 -10.50 17.64
CA THR A 134 5.87 -11.86 18.14
C THR A 134 6.73 -12.14 19.37
N SER A 135 6.21 -12.99 20.26
CA SER A 135 6.98 -13.60 21.35
C SER A 135 7.56 -14.97 20.98
N ILE A 136 7.22 -15.48 19.79
CA ILE A 136 7.73 -16.74 19.26
C ILE A 136 9.18 -16.53 18.81
N ASN A 137 10.01 -17.52 19.08
CA ASN A 137 11.46 -17.48 18.86
C ASN A 137 11.94 -18.38 17.71
N ASP A 138 11.03 -19.14 17.11
CA ASP A 138 11.26 -19.99 15.96
C ASP A 138 9.99 -19.98 15.08
N ALA A 139 10.04 -19.29 13.94
CA ALA A 139 8.90 -19.13 13.03
C ALA A 139 9.32 -18.66 11.63
N VAL A 140 8.69 -19.23 10.60
CA VAL A 140 8.74 -18.71 9.23
C VAL A 140 7.74 -17.56 9.09
N LEU A 141 8.20 -16.40 8.61
CA LEU A 141 7.38 -15.19 8.45
C LEU A 141 6.93 -14.96 7.01
N LEU A 142 7.84 -15.18 6.05
CA LEU A 142 7.57 -15.01 4.63
C LEU A 142 8.33 -16.07 3.85
N ARG A 143 7.68 -16.63 2.83
CA ARG A 143 8.29 -17.55 1.88
C ARG A 143 7.80 -17.23 0.47
N ILE A 144 8.73 -17.04 -0.46
CA ILE A 144 8.46 -16.81 -1.88
C ILE A 144 9.06 -17.98 -2.65
N GLU A 145 8.23 -18.72 -3.37
CA GLU A 145 8.65 -19.90 -4.13
C GLU A 145 8.60 -19.63 -5.63
N SER A 146 9.60 -20.12 -6.35
CA SER A 146 9.61 -20.12 -7.80
C SER A 146 8.72 -21.23 -8.34
N SER A 147 7.93 -20.93 -9.37
CA SER A 147 7.15 -21.96 -10.09
C SER A 147 7.96 -22.73 -11.14
N ARG A 148 9.25 -22.42 -11.29
CA ARG A 148 10.12 -22.91 -12.39
C ARG A 148 11.41 -23.55 -11.94
N SER A 149 11.87 -23.18 -10.76
CA SER A 149 13.08 -23.68 -10.14
C SER A 149 12.74 -24.08 -8.71
N ASN A 150 13.62 -24.87 -8.10
CA ASN A 150 13.51 -25.17 -6.67
C ASN A 150 14.03 -24.01 -5.79
N GLY A 151 14.22 -22.82 -6.36
CA GLY A 151 14.69 -21.64 -5.66
C GLY A 151 13.57 -20.98 -4.86
N TYR A 152 13.90 -20.49 -3.67
CA TYR A 152 12.99 -19.77 -2.80
C TYR A 152 13.73 -18.73 -1.99
N LEU A 153 13.00 -17.70 -1.57
CA LEU A 153 13.42 -16.73 -0.57
C LEU A 153 12.59 -16.96 0.68
N GLU A 154 13.26 -17.10 1.83
CA GLU A 154 12.59 -17.29 3.12
C GLU A 154 13.12 -16.30 4.16
N ILE A 155 12.18 -15.72 4.93
CA ILE A 155 12.46 -14.90 6.09
C ILE A 155 11.92 -15.63 7.30
N GLU A 156 12.81 -15.99 8.22
CA GLU A 156 12.48 -16.72 9.44
C GLU A 156 13.14 -16.09 10.67
N ILE A 157 12.51 -16.32 11.82
CA ILE A 157 13.07 -16.05 13.13
C ILE A 157 13.71 -17.35 13.59
N VAL A 158 15.02 -17.33 13.87
CA VAL A 158 15.73 -18.48 14.42
C VAL A 158 16.36 -18.07 15.74
N ARG A 159 16.08 -18.82 16.81
CA ARG A 159 16.70 -18.58 18.11
C ARG A 159 18.15 -19.00 18.07
N ASN A 160 19.06 -18.03 18.20
CA ASN A 160 20.47 -18.32 18.49
C ASN A 160 20.80 -17.81 19.90
N ASN A 161 21.41 -18.68 20.71
CA ASN A 161 21.59 -18.74 22.18
C ASN A 161 21.66 -17.45 23.04
N LEU A 162 21.61 -16.24 22.52
CA LEU A 162 21.57 -14.99 23.28
C LEU A 162 20.59 -13.93 22.76
N ASN A 163 20.03 -14.00 21.52
CA ASN A 163 19.12 -12.98 20.96
C ASN A 163 18.19 -13.54 19.85
N ASN A 164 17.05 -12.88 19.61
CA ASN A 164 16.23 -13.12 18.42
C ASN A 164 16.98 -12.53 17.21
N ILE A 165 17.57 -13.38 16.35
CA ILE A 165 18.29 -12.97 15.15
C ILE A 165 17.40 -13.30 13.94
N PHE A 166 17.27 -12.32 13.03
CA PHE A 166 16.57 -12.52 11.76
C PHE A 166 17.54 -13.09 10.74
N HIS A 167 17.22 -14.27 10.23
CA HIS A 167 17.98 -14.88 9.16
C HIS A 167 17.19 -14.73 7.85
N VAL A 168 17.81 -14.05 6.88
CA VAL A 168 17.33 -14.09 5.50
C VAL A 168 18.09 -15.20 4.83
N VAL A 169 17.38 -16.27 4.48
CA VAL A 169 17.96 -17.40 3.76
C VAL A 169 17.57 -17.26 2.30
N ASP A 170 18.54 -16.84 1.48
CA ASP A 170 18.40 -16.77 0.02
C ASP A 170 19.21 -17.90 -0.61
N TYR A 171 18.52 -18.89 -1.15
CA TYR A 171 19.13 -19.89 -2.04
C TYR A 171 19.04 -19.36 -3.47
N SER A 172 19.88 -18.38 -3.78
CA SER A 172 19.96 -17.72 -5.08
C SER A 172 20.54 -18.65 -6.16
N TYR A 173 19.73 -19.60 -6.60
CA TYR A 173 19.75 -20.00 -7.99
C TYR A 173 18.93 -18.95 -8.71
N SER A 174 19.56 -18.25 -9.65
CA SER A 174 18.94 -17.22 -10.49
C SER A 174 17.43 -17.39 -10.59
N PHE A 175 16.65 -16.40 -10.13
CA PHE A 175 15.20 -16.33 -10.37
C PHE A 175 14.99 -16.08 -11.88
N GLU A 176 15.34 -17.07 -12.68
CA GLU A 176 15.17 -17.09 -14.11
C GLU A 176 13.75 -17.52 -14.41
N TYR A 177 12.86 -16.54 -14.47
CA TYR A 177 11.66 -16.71 -15.26
C TYR A 177 12.04 -16.55 -16.75
N SER A 178 12.75 -17.52 -17.32
CA SER A 178 13.01 -17.64 -18.77
C SER A 178 11.89 -18.50 -19.39
N PHE A 179 10.97 -17.94 -20.18
CA PHE A 179 10.04 -18.73 -20.99
C PHE A 179 10.67 -18.97 -22.37
N VAL A 180 10.85 -20.24 -22.72
CA VAL A 180 11.07 -20.69 -24.10
C VAL A 180 9.73 -20.54 -24.84
N GLY A 181 9.78 -19.94 -26.02
CA GLY A 181 8.62 -19.69 -26.89
C GLY A 181 8.09 -20.94 -27.57
#